data_AF-A0A5C8DS70-F1
#
_entry.id   AF-A0A5C8DS70-F1
#
_cell.length_a   1.000
_cell.length_b   1.000
_cell.length_c   1.000
_cell.angle_alpha   90.00
_cell.angle_beta   90.00
_cell.angle_gamma   90.00
#
_symmetry.space_group_name_H-M   'P 1'
#
loop_
_entity.id
_entity.type
_entity.pdbx_description
1 polymer ?
#
loop_
_entity_poly.entity_id
_entity_poly.type
_entity_poly.pdbx_seq_one_letter_code
_entity_poly.pdbx_strand_id
1 'polypeptide(L)'
;MKRTRTYLPLWTLVILLSAGFLFSSYRSRQAADDIWKALGISQQAGTDGIKSSFLNGYLYYYGARNAKNIALNDRKAIAQDLLAYTKQYISSPAFKKQYEDLRKSSQPQQPAAIKLRTIEEIQKEEVTKTEKSIKDMEKTMKEVSADIAKSLQPVLEMQKQNLKDYKNPKNTMFASIQQSEKYQQEDEQRRYEENMELWKKNYPESINQFIAGKLQKMLDATKGIDYNAALVEKYNKKRFVNPAYEAKNTEWKQGFRAGKEVTETARAFAQQWLGELK
;
A
#
# COMPACT_ATOMS: atom_id res chain seq x y z
N MET A 1 -60.71 -35.87 -7.84
CA MET A 1 -59.53 -35.42 -7.04
C MET A 1 -59.49 -33.90 -7.01
N LYS A 2 -59.89 -33.26 -5.90
CA LYS A 2 -59.75 -31.81 -5.72
C LYS A 2 -58.32 -31.51 -5.24
N ARG A 3 -57.52 -30.81 -6.05
CA ARG A 3 -56.20 -30.31 -5.64
C ARG A 3 -56.41 -29.07 -4.76
N THR A 4 -56.22 -29.22 -3.46
CA THR A 4 -56.10 -28.10 -2.53
C THR A 4 -54.74 -27.44 -2.73
N ARG A 5 -54.71 -26.23 -3.30
CA ARG A 5 -53.52 -25.38 -3.30
C ARG A 5 -53.37 -24.77 -1.91
N THR A 6 -52.39 -25.24 -1.16
CA THR A 6 -51.94 -24.59 0.08
C THR A 6 -51.10 -23.37 -0.29
N TYR A 7 -51.59 -22.18 0.04
CA TYR A 7 -50.82 -20.94 -0.06
C TYR A 7 -50.16 -20.69 1.30
N LEU A 8 -48.82 -20.68 1.35
CA LEU A 8 -48.11 -20.20 2.53
C LEU A 8 -48.31 -18.68 2.62
N PRO A 9 -48.80 -18.13 3.75
CA PRO A 9 -48.97 -16.69 3.88
C PRO A 9 -47.63 -15.97 3.81
N LEU A 10 -47.60 -14.75 3.24
CA LEU A 10 -46.39 -13.93 3.07
C LEU A 10 -45.61 -13.77 4.38
N TRP A 11 -46.32 -13.72 5.51
CA TRP A 11 -45.74 -13.57 6.84
C TRP A 11 -44.92 -14.79 7.30
N THR A 12 -45.29 -16.01 6.91
CA THR A 12 -44.46 -17.21 7.18
C THR A 12 -43.12 -17.16 6.44
N LEU A 13 -43.09 -16.55 5.25
CA LEU A 13 -41.86 -16.41 4.45
C LEU A 13 -40.93 -15.34 5.08
N VAL A 14 -41.49 -14.25 5.60
CA VAL A 14 -40.76 -13.22 6.37
C VAL A 14 -40.20 -13.78 7.67
N ILE A 15 -40.96 -14.60 8.41
CA ILE A 15 -40.50 -15.24 9.65
C ILE A 15 -39.38 -16.24 9.39
N LEU A 16 -39.49 -17.06 8.34
CA LEU A 16 -38.44 -18.02 7.97
C LEU A 16 -37.15 -17.32 7.51
N LEU A 17 -37.27 -16.21 6.77
CA LEU A 17 -36.12 -15.38 6.39
C LEU A 17 -35.46 -14.72 7.60
N SER A 18 -36.24 -14.14 8.51
CA SER A 18 -35.71 -13.48 9.72
C SER A 18 -35.13 -14.49 10.73
N ALA A 19 -35.75 -15.66 10.92
CA ALA A 19 -35.17 -16.75 11.70
C ALA A 19 -33.87 -17.28 11.07
N GLY A 20 -33.82 -17.41 9.73
CA GLY A 20 -32.59 -17.75 9.00
C GLY A 20 -31.46 -16.75 9.22
N PHE A 21 -31.77 -15.44 9.20
CA PHE A 21 -30.82 -14.38 9.53
C PHE A 21 -30.33 -14.46 10.98
N LEU A 22 -31.23 -14.70 11.94
CA LEU A 22 -30.88 -14.79 13.36
C LEU A 22 -30.01 -16.02 13.67
N PHE A 23 -30.35 -17.20 13.17
CA PHE A 23 -29.55 -18.42 13.34
C PHE A 23 -28.20 -18.35 12.62
N SER A 24 -28.14 -17.74 11.43
CA SER A 24 -26.88 -17.48 10.72
C SER A 24 -25.99 -16.52 11.52
N SER A 25 -26.57 -15.49 12.14
CA SER A 25 -25.82 -14.52 12.95
C SER A 25 -25.29 -15.10 14.26
N TYR A 26 -26.02 -16.02 14.89
CA TYR A 26 -25.60 -16.66 16.15
C TYR A 26 -24.43 -17.63 15.96
N ARG A 27 -24.53 -18.53 14.96
CA ARG A 27 -23.41 -19.45 14.63
C ARG A 27 -22.16 -18.70 14.18
N SER A 28 -22.31 -17.60 13.42
CA SER A 28 -21.21 -16.73 13.00
C SER A 28 -20.49 -16.09 14.20
N ARG A 29 -21.23 -15.64 15.23
CA ARG A 29 -20.62 -15.06 16.44
C ARG A 29 -19.89 -16.08 17.30
N GLN A 30 -20.46 -17.27 17.49
CA GLN A 30 -19.80 -18.34 18.25
C GLN A 30 -18.53 -18.82 17.55
N ALA A 31 -18.59 -19.07 16.24
CA ALA A 31 -17.42 -19.42 15.45
C ALA A 31 -16.35 -18.30 15.48
N ALA A 32 -16.76 -17.03 15.43
CA ALA A 32 -15.85 -15.89 15.56
C ALA A 32 -15.14 -15.87 16.93
N ASP A 33 -15.85 -16.03 18.03
CA ASP A 33 -15.22 -16.04 19.36
C ASP A 33 -14.25 -17.21 19.54
N ASP A 34 -14.60 -18.37 18.98
CA ASP A 34 -13.81 -19.59 19.08
C ASP A 34 -12.52 -19.52 18.22
N ILE A 35 -12.56 -18.92 17.02
CA ILE A 35 -11.33 -18.74 16.21
C ILE A 35 -10.30 -17.84 16.90
N TRP A 36 -10.74 -16.74 17.52
CA TRP A 36 -9.81 -15.77 18.12
C TRP A 36 -9.12 -16.35 19.35
N LYS A 37 -9.89 -17.07 20.18
CA LYS A 37 -9.35 -17.84 21.32
C LYS A 37 -8.36 -18.91 20.84
N ALA A 38 -8.72 -19.67 19.80
CA ALA A 38 -7.83 -20.70 19.24
C ALA A 38 -6.52 -20.10 18.70
N LEU A 39 -6.57 -18.91 18.11
CA LEU A 39 -5.40 -18.19 17.62
C LEU A 39 -4.62 -17.46 18.73
N GLY A 40 -5.23 -17.24 19.89
CA GLY A 40 -4.64 -16.53 21.02
C GLY A 40 -4.57 -15.01 20.80
N ILE A 41 -5.54 -14.45 20.08
CA ILE A 41 -5.67 -13.01 19.81
C ILE A 41 -7.06 -12.51 20.15
N SER A 42 -7.20 -11.20 20.33
CA SER A 42 -8.53 -10.59 20.38
C SER A 42 -9.13 -10.48 18.98
N GLN A 43 -10.46 -10.44 18.90
CA GLN A 43 -11.17 -10.16 17.65
C GLN A 43 -10.67 -8.86 17.02
N GLN A 44 -10.54 -7.79 17.79
CA GLN A 44 -10.07 -6.49 17.28
C GLN A 44 -8.69 -6.61 16.63
N ALA A 45 -7.73 -7.26 17.29
CA ALA A 45 -6.39 -7.45 16.73
C ALA A 45 -6.42 -8.32 15.46
N GLY A 46 -7.25 -9.36 15.43
CA GLY A 46 -7.46 -10.20 14.25
C GLY A 46 -8.03 -9.41 13.06
N THR A 47 -9.07 -8.62 13.31
CA THR A 47 -9.70 -7.76 12.31
C THR A 47 -8.74 -6.70 11.79
N ASP A 48 -7.96 -6.08 12.66
CA ASP A 48 -6.92 -5.12 12.26
C ASP A 48 -5.80 -5.79 11.44
N GLY A 49 -5.43 -7.02 11.77
CA GLY A 49 -4.54 -7.84 10.97
C GLY A 49 -5.10 -8.13 9.58
N ILE A 50 -6.37 -8.54 9.47
CA ILE A 50 -7.06 -8.77 8.19
C ILE A 50 -7.08 -7.48 7.35
N LYS A 51 -7.55 -6.37 7.94
CA LYS A 51 -7.57 -5.05 7.32
C LYS A 51 -6.21 -4.68 6.74
N SER A 52 -5.18 -4.71 7.58
CA SER A 52 -3.82 -4.33 7.20
C SER A 52 -3.26 -5.26 6.13
N SER A 53 -3.62 -6.55 6.17
CA SER A 53 -3.17 -7.51 5.17
C SER A 53 -3.69 -7.22 3.77
N PHE A 54 -4.98 -6.89 3.66
CA PHE A 54 -5.56 -6.53 2.37
C PHE A 54 -5.03 -5.18 1.87
N LEU A 55 -5.06 -4.15 2.74
CA LEU A 55 -4.65 -2.79 2.36
C LEU A 55 -3.18 -2.73 1.95
N ASN A 56 -2.27 -3.33 2.71
CA ASN A 56 -0.83 -3.24 2.45
C ASN A 56 -0.28 -4.38 1.58
N GLY A 57 -1.06 -5.45 1.36
CA GLY A 57 -0.73 -6.51 0.40
C GLY A 57 0.28 -7.56 0.89
N TYR A 58 0.45 -7.71 2.20
CA TYR A 58 1.25 -8.76 2.84
C TYR A 58 0.54 -9.29 4.09
N LEU A 59 0.81 -10.53 4.49
CA LEU A 59 0.12 -11.16 5.62
C LEU A 59 0.57 -10.57 6.97
N TYR A 60 -0.35 -9.95 7.70
CA TYR A 60 -0.19 -9.57 9.11
C TYR A 60 -0.72 -10.68 10.01
N TYR A 61 0.19 -11.52 10.49
CA TYR A 61 -0.13 -12.66 11.37
C TYR A 61 0.44 -12.50 12.79
N TYR A 62 1.07 -11.35 13.09
CA TYR A 62 1.63 -11.08 14.41
C TYR A 62 0.54 -11.15 15.50
N GLY A 63 0.87 -11.78 16.62
CA GLY A 63 -0.05 -11.95 17.74
C GLY A 63 -0.73 -13.31 17.80
N ALA A 64 -0.82 -14.07 16.70
CA ALA A 64 -1.42 -15.41 16.66
C ALA A 64 -0.52 -16.48 17.36
N ARG A 65 -0.24 -16.28 18.64
CA ARG A 65 0.74 -17.02 19.45
C ARG A 65 0.40 -18.51 19.57
N ASN A 66 -0.89 -18.84 19.47
CA ASN A 66 -1.37 -20.22 19.61
C ASN A 66 -1.49 -20.96 18.27
N ALA A 67 -1.26 -20.31 17.12
CA ALA A 67 -1.45 -20.93 15.80
C ALA A 67 -0.64 -22.23 15.63
N LYS A 68 0.58 -22.29 16.19
CA LYS A 68 1.42 -23.50 16.17
C LYS A 68 0.89 -24.65 17.04
N ASN A 69 0.08 -24.35 18.05
CA ASN A 69 -0.45 -25.28 19.02
C ASN A 69 -1.83 -25.86 18.61
N ILE A 70 -2.42 -25.36 17.53
CA ILE A 70 -3.68 -25.88 16.99
C ILE A 70 -3.46 -27.33 16.52
N ALA A 71 -4.29 -28.23 17.03
CA ALA A 71 -4.29 -29.64 16.67
C ALA A 71 -4.52 -29.83 15.17
N LEU A 72 -3.81 -30.79 14.55
CA LEU A 72 -3.78 -30.95 13.09
C LEU A 72 -5.18 -31.10 12.48
N ASN A 73 -6.04 -31.87 13.13
CA ASN A 73 -7.43 -32.12 12.76
C ASN A 73 -8.33 -30.87 12.82
N ASP A 74 -7.97 -29.86 13.62
CA ASP A 74 -8.79 -28.65 13.82
C ASP A 74 -8.36 -27.49 12.91
N ARG A 75 -7.13 -27.56 12.35
CA ARG A 75 -6.57 -26.47 11.53
C ARG A 75 -7.44 -26.12 10.32
N LYS A 76 -8.01 -27.13 9.66
CA LYS A 76 -8.89 -26.94 8.50
C LYS A 76 -10.14 -26.15 8.88
N ALA A 77 -10.82 -26.54 9.96
CA ALA A 77 -12.04 -25.88 10.42
C ALA A 77 -11.75 -24.43 10.82
N ILE A 78 -10.71 -24.20 11.62
CA ILE A 78 -10.31 -22.84 12.03
C ILE A 78 -9.94 -21.98 10.81
N ALA A 79 -9.26 -22.55 9.80
CA ALA A 79 -8.97 -21.83 8.57
C ALA A 79 -10.25 -21.45 7.80
N GLN A 80 -11.24 -22.35 7.70
CA GLN A 80 -12.53 -22.06 7.06
C GLN A 80 -13.27 -20.93 7.78
N ASP A 81 -13.34 -20.99 9.10
CA ASP A 81 -14.01 -19.98 9.92
C ASP A 81 -13.31 -18.61 9.80
N LEU A 82 -11.97 -18.58 9.82
CA LEU A 82 -11.21 -17.36 9.63
C LEU A 82 -11.40 -16.77 8.22
N LEU A 83 -11.46 -17.61 7.18
CA LEU A 83 -11.71 -17.18 5.80
C LEU A 83 -13.12 -16.62 5.64
N ALA A 84 -14.12 -17.27 6.24
CA ALA A 84 -15.50 -16.80 6.24
C ALA A 84 -15.62 -15.44 6.95
N TYR A 85 -15.00 -15.29 8.12
CA TYR A 85 -14.93 -14.02 8.84
C TYR A 85 -14.24 -12.94 8.00
N THR A 86 -13.09 -13.28 7.40
CA THR A 86 -12.32 -12.38 6.53
C THR A 86 -13.19 -11.85 5.40
N LYS A 87 -13.88 -12.74 4.68
CA LYS A 87 -14.79 -12.34 3.60
C LYS A 87 -15.92 -11.46 4.10
N GLN A 88 -16.54 -11.80 5.22
CA GLN A 88 -17.60 -11.00 5.83
C GLN A 88 -17.12 -9.57 6.15
N TYR A 89 -15.93 -9.44 6.75
CA TYR A 89 -15.37 -8.14 7.10
C TYR A 89 -14.94 -7.33 5.86
N ILE A 90 -14.23 -7.96 4.91
CA ILE A 90 -13.74 -7.29 3.70
C ILE A 90 -14.90 -6.85 2.78
N SER A 91 -16.02 -7.57 2.79
CA SER A 91 -17.25 -7.16 2.08
C SER A 91 -18.08 -6.12 2.84
N SER A 92 -17.63 -5.64 4.00
CA SER A 92 -18.40 -4.70 4.82
C SER A 92 -18.26 -3.24 4.34
N PRO A 93 -19.26 -2.38 4.63
CA PRO A 93 -19.13 -0.94 4.40
C PRO A 93 -17.93 -0.30 5.13
N ALA A 94 -17.56 -0.83 6.29
CA ALA A 94 -16.42 -0.33 7.07
C ALA A 94 -15.10 -0.52 6.31
N PHE A 95 -14.87 -1.70 5.73
CA PHE A 95 -13.67 -1.93 4.91
C PHE A 95 -13.71 -1.12 3.62
N LYS A 96 -14.88 -0.98 2.99
CA LYS A 96 -15.04 -0.14 1.80
C LYS A 96 -14.58 1.30 2.04
N LYS A 97 -15.04 1.90 3.14
CA LYS A 97 -14.61 3.25 3.53
C LYS A 97 -13.08 3.34 3.72
N GLN A 98 -12.48 2.36 4.39
CA GLN A 98 -11.03 2.34 4.61
C GLN A 98 -10.24 2.23 3.31
N TYR A 99 -10.74 1.45 2.34
CA TYR A 99 -10.14 1.37 1.02
C TYR A 99 -10.25 2.71 0.26
N GLU A 100 -11.41 3.37 0.29
CA GLU A 100 -11.61 4.68 -0.33
C GLU A 100 -10.68 5.74 0.27
N ASP A 101 -10.56 5.76 1.61
CA ASP A 101 -9.66 6.66 2.32
C ASP A 101 -8.19 6.39 1.92
N LEU A 102 -7.77 5.12 1.83
CA LEU A 102 -6.44 4.73 1.35
C LEU A 102 -6.19 5.16 -0.10
N ARG A 103 -7.15 4.89 -0.99
CA ARG A 103 -7.04 5.24 -2.41
C ARG A 103 -6.87 6.75 -2.59
N LYS A 104 -7.69 7.54 -1.89
CA LYS A 104 -7.63 9.01 -1.93
C LYS A 104 -6.30 9.55 -1.40
N SER A 105 -5.85 9.05 -0.25
CA SER A 105 -4.57 9.46 0.37
C SER A 105 -3.33 9.01 -0.41
N SER A 106 -3.45 7.95 -1.21
CA SER A 106 -2.36 7.45 -2.06
C SER A 106 -2.33 8.09 -3.45
N GLN A 107 -3.28 8.97 -3.78
CA GLN A 107 -3.35 9.59 -5.09
C GLN A 107 -2.16 10.54 -5.31
N PRO A 108 -1.39 10.36 -6.40
CA PRO A 108 -0.33 11.29 -6.76
C PRO A 108 -0.86 12.72 -6.84
N GLN A 109 -0.08 13.66 -6.32
CA GLN A 109 -0.42 15.08 -6.42
C GLN A 109 0.02 15.60 -7.77
N GLN A 110 -0.87 16.34 -8.43
CA GLN A 110 -0.55 17.02 -9.67
C GLN A 110 0.54 18.07 -9.39
N PRO A 111 1.65 18.08 -10.16
CA PRO A 111 2.66 19.12 -10.06
C PRO A 111 2.03 20.49 -10.24
N ALA A 112 2.50 21.48 -9.48
CA ALA A 112 2.03 22.84 -9.64
C ALA A 112 2.38 23.32 -11.05
N ALA A 113 1.40 23.92 -11.75
CA ALA A 113 1.66 24.59 -13.02
C ALA A 113 2.47 25.86 -12.74
N ILE A 114 3.80 25.74 -12.75
CA ILE A 114 4.69 26.88 -12.61
C ILE A 114 4.81 27.53 -13.99
N LYS A 115 4.47 28.81 -14.10
CA LYS A 115 4.72 29.58 -15.32
C LYS A 115 6.23 29.58 -15.57
N LEU A 116 6.67 29.07 -16.73
CA LEU A 116 8.07 29.18 -17.14
C LEU A 116 8.46 30.65 -17.23
N ARG A 117 9.57 30.99 -16.58
CA ARG A 117 10.11 32.34 -16.59
C ARG A 117 10.75 32.64 -17.94
N THR A 118 10.64 33.88 -18.38
CA THR A 118 11.42 34.34 -19.55
C THR A 118 12.88 34.55 -19.14
N ILE A 119 13.79 34.58 -20.13
CA ILE A 119 15.20 34.87 -19.90
C ILE A 119 15.38 36.22 -19.19
N GLU A 120 14.58 37.22 -19.55
CA GLU A 120 14.59 38.55 -18.96
C GLU A 120 14.08 38.53 -17.51
N GLU A 121 13.03 37.76 -17.22
CA GLU A 121 12.53 37.57 -15.85
C GLU A 121 13.60 36.93 -14.96
N ILE A 122 14.26 35.86 -15.44
CA ILE A 122 15.35 35.17 -14.73
C ILE A 122 16.54 36.12 -14.52
N GLN A 123 16.96 36.83 -15.57
CA GLN A 123 18.07 37.78 -15.49
C GLN A 123 17.79 38.88 -14.46
N LYS A 124 16.59 39.47 -14.50
CA LYS A 124 16.19 40.52 -13.56
C LYS A 124 16.20 40.02 -12.12
N GLU A 125 15.71 38.81 -11.88
CA GLU A 125 15.70 38.20 -10.56
C GLU A 125 17.12 37.95 -10.03
N GLU A 126 18.00 37.34 -10.83
CA GLU A 126 19.39 37.06 -10.45
C GLU A 126 20.22 38.32 -10.25
N VAL A 127 20.02 39.36 -11.08
CA VAL A 127 20.62 40.69 -10.88
C VAL A 127 20.15 41.30 -9.56
N THR A 128 18.84 41.31 -9.30
CA THR A 128 18.26 41.89 -8.07
C THR A 128 18.77 41.16 -6.82
N LYS A 129 18.82 39.83 -6.86
CA LYS A 129 19.33 38.97 -5.78
C LYS A 129 20.81 39.22 -5.52
N THR A 130 21.61 39.34 -6.57
CA THR A 130 23.06 39.59 -6.46
C THR A 130 23.34 41.00 -5.95
N GLU A 131 22.62 42.02 -6.42
CA GLU A 131 22.72 43.39 -5.92
C GLU A 131 22.36 43.47 -4.42
N LYS A 132 21.31 42.76 -4.00
CA LYS A 132 20.95 42.67 -2.58
C LYS A 132 22.04 41.97 -1.77
N SER A 133 22.53 40.83 -2.24
CA SER A 133 23.62 40.09 -1.59
C SER A 133 24.88 40.94 -1.41
N ILE A 134 25.26 41.71 -2.44
CA ILE A 134 26.40 42.63 -2.36
C ILE A 134 26.17 43.68 -1.27
N LYS A 135 24.99 44.32 -1.24
CA LYS A 135 24.66 45.33 -0.22
C LYS A 135 24.67 44.76 1.19
N ASP A 136 24.07 43.59 1.38
CA ASP A 136 24.02 42.92 2.68
C ASP A 136 25.44 42.51 3.13
N MET A 137 26.27 41.99 2.22
CA MET A 137 27.67 41.66 2.49
C MET A 137 28.49 42.90 2.85
N GLU A 138 28.38 43.99 2.08
CA GLU A 138 29.07 45.26 2.36
C GLU A 138 28.66 45.84 3.72
N LYS A 139 27.40 45.65 4.14
CA LYS A 139 26.93 46.02 5.47
C LYS A 139 27.57 45.14 6.55
N THR A 140 27.51 43.81 6.40
CA THR A 140 28.12 42.88 7.36
C THR A 140 29.62 43.13 7.52
N MET A 141 30.34 43.40 6.42
CA MET A 141 31.77 43.72 6.45
C MET A 141 32.11 44.96 7.29
N LYS A 142 31.17 45.91 7.46
CA LYS A 142 31.34 47.09 8.32
C LYS A 142 31.08 46.81 9.80
N GLU A 143 30.34 45.75 10.10
CA GLU A 143 29.90 45.39 11.46
C GLU A 143 30.83 44.35 12.12
N VAL A 144 31.65 43.66 11.34
CA VAL A 144 32.61 42.63 11.82
C VAL A 144 34.03 43.19 11.98
N SER A 145 34.94 42.40 12.58
CA SER A 145 36.35 42.79 12.73
C SER A 145 37.08 42.87 11.39
N ALA A 146 38.18 43.63 11.34
CA ALA A 146 38.94 43.89 10.12
C ALA A 146 39.48 42.60 9.46
N ASP A 147 39.95 41.63 10.24
CA ASP A 147 40.44 40.35 9.72
C ASP A 147 39.31 39.54 9.08
N ILE A 148 38.12 39.55 9.68
CA ILE A 148 36.93 38.89 9.13
C ILE A 148 36.48 39.62 7.86
N ALA A 149 36.40 40.95 7.87
CA ALA A 149 36.05 41.74 6.69
C ALA A 149 37.02 41.48 5.52
N LYS A 150 38.33 41.41 5.79
CA LYS A 150 39.35 41.09 4.78
C LYS A 150 39.17 39.68 4.20
N SER A 151 38.76 38.72 5.02
CA SER A 151 38.47 37.35 4.55
C SER A 151 37.24 37.27 3.64
N LEU A 152 36.28 38.21 3.76
CA LEU A 152 35.08 38.27 2.93
C LEU A 152 35.29 39.02 1.60
N GLN A 153 36.36 39.80 1.47
CA GLN A 153 36.64 40.60 0.27
C GLN A 153 36.65 39.77 -1.04
N PRO A 154 37.28 38.58 -1.12
CA PRO A 154 37.26 37.79 -2.35
C PRO A 154 35.85 37.36 -2.77
N VAL A 155 34.98 37.09 -1.79
CA VAL A 155 33.57 36.73 -2.04
C VAL A 155 32.80 37.93 -2.58
N LEU A 156 33.01 39.12 -2.02
CA LEU A 156 32.41 40.37 -2.51
C LEU A 156 32.84 40.67 -3.96
N GLU A 157 34.13 40.52 -4.28
CA GLU A 157 34.62 40.73 -5.65
C GLU A 157 34.06 39.71 -6.62
N MET A 158 33.95 38.43 -6.22
CA MET A 158 33.29 37.41 -7.03
C MET A 158 31.82 37.77 -7.29
N GLN A 159 31.08 38.25 -6.29
CA GLN A 159 29.69 38.68 -6.49
C GLN A 159 29.57 39.90 -7.42
N LYS A 160 30.49 40.88 -7.30
CA LYS A 160 30.56 42.03 -8.20
C LYS A 160 30.90 41.61 -9.64
N GLN A 161 31.75 40.60 -9.81
CA GLN A 161 32.07 40.05 -11.12
C GLN A 161 30.86 39.31 -11.72
N ASN A 162 30.20 38.45 -10.93
CA ASN A 162 28.96 37.78 -11.36
C ASN A 162 27.89 38.79 -11.78
N LEU A 163 27.73 39.90 -11.05
CA LEU A 163 26.79 40.96 -11.42
C LEU A 163 27.10 41.60 -12.78
N LYS A 164 28.39 41.80 -13.11
CA LYS A 164 28.81 42.29 -14.43
C LYS A 164 28.47 41.27 -15.51
N ASP A 165 28.75 39.99 -15.26
CA ASP A 165 28.50 38.90 -16.20
C ASP A 165 26.99 38.70 -16.43
N TYR A 166 26.16 38.86 -15.40
CA TYR A 166 24.69 38.79 -15.50
C TYR A 166 24.10 39.94 -16.32
N LYS A 167 24.73 41.12 -16.32
CA LYS A 167 24.30 42.27 -17.15
C LYS A 167 24.82 42.19 -18.59
N ASN A 168 25.70 41.24 -18.90
CA ASN A 168 26.23 41.06 -20.25
C ASN A 168 25.16 40.42 -21.17
N PRO A 169 24.77 41.07 -22.29
CA PRO A 169 23.76 40.54 -23.21
C PRO A 169 24.18 39.25 -23.93
N LYS A 170 25.47 38.87 -23.90
CA LYS A 170 25.98 37.62 -24.48
C LYS A 170 26.00 36.44 -23.49
N ASN A 171 25.50 36.62 -22.26
CA ASN A 171 25.51 35.57 -21.26
C ASN A 171 24.49 34.46 -21.58
N THR A 172 24.97 33.23 -21.80
CA THR A 172 24.15 32.05 -22.13
C THR A 172 23.62 31.31 -20.90
N MET A 173 24.02 31.71 -19.69
CA MET A 173 23.60 31.08 -18.44
C MET A 173 22.08 31.09 -18.28
N PHE A 174 21.41 32.21 -18.56
CA PHE A 174 19.96 32.34 -18.37
C PHE A 174 19.16 31.47 -19.34
N ALA A 175 19.65 31.29 -20.57
CA ALA A 175 19.05 30.33 -21.50
C ALA A 175 19.19 28.89 -20.98
N SER A 176 20.32 28.56 -20.36
CA SER A 176 20.53 27.25 -19.73
C SER A 176 19.62 27.03 -18.52
N ILE A 177 19.41 28.07 -17.71
CA ILE A 177 18.48 28.04 -16.57
C ILE A 177 17.05 27.83 -17.05
N GLN A 178 16.58 28.63 -18.02
CA GLN A 178 15.25 28.48 -18.60
C GLN A 178 15.04 27.06 -19.17
N GLN A 179 16.03 26.54 -19.90
CA GLN A 179 15.98 25.20 -20.45
C GLN A 179 15.92 24.13 -19.34
N SER A 180 16.67 24.31 -18.26
CA SER A 180 16.62 23.43 -17.09
C SER A 180 15.25 23.46 -16.41
N GLU A 181 14.65 24.65 -16.23
CA GLU A 181 13.29 24.78 -15.67
C GLU A 181 12.26 24.05 -16.53
N LYS A 182 12.35 24.21 -17.85
CA LYS A 182 11.50 23.49 -18.80
C LYS A 182 11.65 21.97 -18.65
N TYR A 183 12.87 21.46 -18.64
CA TYR A 183 13.11 20.02 -18.47
C TYR A 183 12.62 19.49 -17.12
N GLN A 184 12.78 20.25 -16.04
CA GLN A 184 12.27 19.87 -14.72
C GLN A 184 10.74 19.76 -14.73
N GLN A 185 10.04 20.72 -15.33
CA GLN A 185 8.58 20.67 -15.44
C GLN A 185 8.10 19.50 -16.31
N GLU A 186 8.75 19.26 -17.44
CA GLU A 186 8.43 18.13 -18.33
C GLU A 186 8.66 16.77 -17.62
N ASP A 187 9.76 16.64 -16.86
CA ASP A 187 10.06 15.44 -16.08
C ASP A 187 9.08 15.25 -14.91
N GLU A 188 8.73 16.31 -14.18
CA GLU A 188 7.70 16.27 -13.13
C GLU A 188 6.35 15.82 -13.67
N GLN A 189 5.94 16.38 -14.81
CA GLN A 189 4.70 16.01 -15.47
C GLN A 189 4.71 14.55 -15.93
N ARG A 190 5.81 14.10 -16.56
CA ARG A 190 5.98 12.69 -16.96
C ARG A 190 5.91 11.75 -15.76
N ARG A 191 6.64 12.04 -14.67
CA ARG A 191 6.62 11.24 -13.44
C ARG A 191 5.22 11.21 -12.84
N TYR A 192 4.50 12.34 -12.86
CA TYR A 192 3.12 12.38 -12.39
C TYR A 192 2.21 11.46 -13.21
N GLU A 193 2.31 11.49 -14.54
CA GLU A 193 1.53 10.62 -15.42
C GLU A 193 1.84 9.13 -15.19
N GLU A 194 3.12 8.77 -15.11
CA GLU A 194 3.55 7.40 -14.78
C GLU A 194 3.03 6.95 -13.41
N ASN A 195 3.15 7.79 -12.39
CA ASN A 195 2.66 7.51 -11.05
C ASN A 195 1.13 7.41 -11.01
N MET A 196 0.42 8.21 -11.81
CA MET A 196 -1.04 8.16 -11.92
C MET A 196 -1.50 6.84 -12.53
N GLU A 197 -0.82 6.33 -13.56
CA GLU A 197 -1.13 5.03 -14.14
C GLU A 197 -0.84 3.88 -13.17
N LEU A 198 0.30 3.93 -12.47
CA LEU A 198 0.61 2.97 -11.40
C LEU A 198 -0.42 3.02 -10.27
N TRP A 199 -0.85 4.21 -9.86
CA TRP A 199 -1.87 4.39 -8.84
C TRP A 199 -3.22 3.81 -9.28
N LYS A 200 -3.69 4.09 -10.50
CA LYS A 200 -4.93 3.50 -11.04
C LYS A 200 -4.88 1.97 -11.04
N LYS A 201 -3.74 1.40 -11.38
CA LYS A 201 -3.51 -0.06 -11.40
C LYS A 201 -3.49 -0.66 -9.99
N ASN A 202 -2.81 -0.02 -9.03
CA ASN A 202 -2.64 -0.53 -7.67
C ASN A 202 -3.87 -0.27 -6.78
N TYR A 203 -4.63 0.78 -7.09
CA TYR A 203 -5.82 1.23 -6.37
C TYR A 203 -7.00 1.42 -7.35
N PRO A 204 -7.53 0.32 -7.93
CA PRO A 204 -8.64 0.39 -8.87
C PRO A 204 -9.88 1.05 -8.25
N GLU A 205 -10.70 1.70 -9.06
CA GLU A 205 -11.93 2.34 -8.56
C GLU A 205 -12.90 1.31 -7.94
N SER A 206 -13.00 0.14 -8.56
CA SER A 206 -13.78 -0.97 -8.01
C SER A 206 -13.03 -1.67 -6.88
N ILE A 207 -13.62 -1.65 -5.68
CA ILE A 207 -13.12 -2.44 -4.55
C ILE A 207 -13.11 -3.94 -4.84
N ASN A 208 -14.04 -4.43 -5.66
CA ASN A 208 -14.07 -5.84 -6.06
C ASN A 208 -12.84 -6.19 -6.90
N GLN A 209 -12.40 -5.29 -7.80
CA GLN A 209 -11.15 -5.47 -8.54
C GLN A 209 -9.93 -5.47 -7.61
N PHE A 210 -9.92 -4.60 -6.59
CA PHE A 210 -8.85 -4.58 -5.59
C PHE A 210 -8.79 -5.91 -4.82
N ILE A 211 -9.92 -6.39 -4.29
CA ILE A 211 -10.03 -7.66 -3.57
C ILE A 211 -9.62 -8.82 -4.48
N ALA A 212 -10.11 -8.84 -5.72
CA ALA A 212 -9.77 -9.87 -6.69
C ALA A 212 -8.27 -9.94 -6.95
N GLY A 213 -7.60 -8.79 -7.09
CA GLY A 213 -6.14 -8.74 -7.21
C GLY A 213 -5.41 -9.36 -6.01
N LYS A 214 -5.90 -9.16 -4.78
CA LYS A 214 -5.30 -9.76 -3.57
C LYS A 214 -5.50 -11.28 -3.52
N LEU A 215 -6.71 -11.76 -3.86
CA LEU A 215 -7.00 -13.19 -3.91
C LEU A 215 -6.17 -13.89 -4.99
N GLN A 216 -6.04 -13.27 -6.18
CA GLN A 216 -5.22 -13.80 -7.25
C GLN A 216 -3.74 -13.89 -6.84
N LYS A 217 -3.20 -12.85 -6.20
CA LYS A 217 -1.83 -12.86 -5.66
C LYS A 217 -1.61 -14.04 -4.70
N MET A 218 -2.57 -14.33 -3.82
CA MET A 218 -2.48 -15.48 -2.91
C MET A 218 -2.49 -16.82 -3.67
N LEU A 219 -3.37 -16.95 -4.66
CA LEU A 219 -3.43 -18.15 -5.51
C LEU A 219 -2.14 -18.37 -6.30
N ASP A 220 -1.52 -17.31 -6.80
CA ASP A 220 -0.27 -17.41 -7.54
C ASP A 220 0.89 -17.74 -6.60
N ALA A 221 0.95 -17.10 -5.43
CA ALA A 221 2.01 -17.32 -4.46
C ALA A 221 2.01 -18.74 -3.86
N THR A 222 0.83 -19.36 -3.77
CA THR A 222 0.67 -20.73 -3.24
C THR A 222 0.57 -21.79 -4.33
N LYS A 223 0.77 -21.43 -5.60
CA LYS A 223 0.69 -22.37 -6.73
C LYS A 223 1.85 -23.37 -6.69
N GLY A 224 1.52 -24.65 -6.86
CA GLY A 224 2.53 -25.71 -7.03
C GLY A 224 3.41 -25.93 -5.80
N ILE A 225 2.88 -25.76 -4.60
CA ILE A 225 3.58 -26.14 -3.37
C ILE A 225 3.77 -27.67 -3.37
N ASP A 226 5.01 -28.10 -3.23
CA ASP A 226 5.34 -29.50 -2.95
C ASP A 226 5.29 -29.71 -1.43
N TYR A 227 4.19 -30.27 -0.95
CA TYR A 227 4.00 -30.56 0.47
C TYR A 227 4.85 -31.72 0.99
N ASN A 228 5.54 -32.46 0.11
CA ASN A 228 6.48 -33.51 0.47
C ASN A 228 7.93 -33.02 0.53
N ALA A 229 8.17 -31.72 0.34
CA ALA A 229 9.51 -31.15 0.34
C ALA A 229 10.25 -31.45 1.65
N ALA A 230 11.44 -32.03 1.53
CA ALA A 230 12.29 -32.37 2.67
C ALA A 230 12.83 -31.13 3.39
N LEU A 231 12.82 -31.17 4.72
CA LEU A 231 13.40 -30.15 5.59
C LEU A 231 14.61 -30.72 6.34
N VAL A 232 15.60 -29.86 6.58
CA VAL A 232 16.76 -30.13 7.44
C VAL A 232 16.86 -29.07 8.52
N GLU A 233 17.31 -29.46 9.70
CA GLU A 233 17.61 -28.53 10.78
C GLU A 233 19.00 -27.93 10.58
N LYS A 234 19.06 -26.59 10.47
CA LYS A 234 20.31 -25.84 10.33
C LYS A 234 20.20 -24.53 11.10
N TYR A 235 21.13 -24.31 12.04
CA TYR A 235 21.12 -23.14 12.94
C TYR A 235 19.81 -22.99 13.72
N ASN A 236 19.31 -24.09 14.32
CA ASN A 236 18.05 -24.14 15.07
C ASN A 236 16.81 -23.69 14.26
N LYS A 237 16.87 -23.84 12.94
CA LYS A 237 15.77 -23.52 12.01
C LYS A 237 15.57 -24.66 11.02
N LYS A 238 14.32 -25.00 10.73
CA LYS A 238 13.96 -25.90 9.63
C LYS A 238 14.07 -25.15 8.30
N ARG A 239 14.97 -25.63 7.43
CA ARG A 239 15.21 -25.12 6.07
C ARG A 239 14.88 -26.18 5.04
N PHE A 240 14.52 -25.76 3.82
CA PHE A 240 14.33 -26.72 2.73
C PHE A 240 15.67 -27.30 2.30
N VAL A 241 15.70 -28.62 2.08
CA VAL A 241 16.87 -29.30 1.52
C VAL A 241 17.09 -28.86 0.06
N ASN A 242 16.00 -28.69 -0.70
CA ASN A 242 16.05 -28.21 -2.07
C ASN A 242 16.31 -26.68 -2.10
N PRO A 243 17.45 -26.22 -2.67
CA PRO A 243 17.76 -24.78 -2.74
C PRO A 243 16.71 -23.97 -3.51
N ALA A 244 16.05 -24.56 -4.51
CA ALA A 244 15.00 -23.87 -5.27
C ALA A 244 13.76 -23.59 -4.41
N TYR A 245 13.45 -24.46 -3.44
CA TYR A 245 12.37 -24.24 -2.47
C TYR A 245 12.79 -23.26 -1.36
N GLU A 246 14.05 -23.34 -0.92
CA GLU A 246 14.59 -22.35 0.02
C GLU A 246 14.66 -20.95 -0.61
N ALA A 247 14.75 -20.82 -1.93
CA ALA A 247 14.71 -19.54 -2.65
C ALA A 247 13.28 -19.02 -2.93
N LYS A 248 12.23 -19.81 -2.68
CA LYS A 248 10.83 -19.35 -2.85
C LYS A 248 10.50 -18.17 -1.92
N ASN A 249 9.51 -17.38 -2.32
CA ASN A 249 9.01 -16.27 -1.52
C ASN A 249 8.41 -16.74 -0.19
N THR A 250 8.17 -15.78 0.71
CA THR A 250 7.68 -16.03 2.06
C THR A 250 6.29 -16.69 2.04
N GLU A 251 5.41 -16.28 1.15
CA GLU A 251 4.03 -16.75 1.05
C GLU A 251 3.96 -18.22 0.63
N TRP A 252 4.76 -18.65 -0.35
CA TRP A 252 4.87 -20.06 -0.74
C TRP A 252 5.33 -20.93 0.43
N LYS A 253 6.34 -20.44 1.14
CA LYS A 253 6.92 -21.07 2.34
C LYS A 253 5.93 -21.12 3.51
N GLN A 254 5.05 -20.14 3.63
CA GLN A 254 3.97 -20.10 4.62
C GLN A 254 2.88 -21.13 4.27
N GLY A 255 2.47 -21.20 3.00
CA GLY A 255 1.53 -22.24 2.54
C GLY A 255 2.06 -23.65 2.79
N PHE A 256 3.34 -23.90 2.49
CA PHE A 256 3.98 -25.18 2.84
C PHE A 256 3.91 -25.47 4.34
N ARG A 257 4.24 -24.50 5.20
CA ARG A 257 4.23 -24.67 6.67
C ARG A 257 2.84 -24.80 7.26
N ALA A 258 1.83 -24.19 6.64
CA ALA A 258 0.43 -24.35 7.02
C ALA A 258 -0.06 -25.78 6.73
N GLY A 259 0.54 -26.44 5.73
CA GLY A 259 0.23 -27.79 5.33
C GLY A 259 -0.83 -27.85 4.22
N LYS A 260 -0.94 -29.03 3.58
CA LYS A 260 -1.77 -29.25 2.39
C LYS A 260 -3.24 -28.94 2.64
N GLU A 261 -3.82 -29.47 3.72
CA GLU A 261 -5.25 -29.34 3.98
C GLU A 261 -5.67 -27.88 4.16
N VAL A 262 -4.89 -27.12 4.94
CA VAL A 262 -5.16 -25.70 5.21
C VAL A 262 -4.99 -24.87 3.93
N THR A 263 -3.87 -25.05 3.24
CA THR A 263 -3.55 -24.24 2.05
C THR A 263 -4.50 -24.51 0.90
N GLU A 264 -4.82 -25.78 0.61
CA GLU A 264 -5.79 -26.09 -0.46
C GLU A 264 -7.21 -25.66 -0.11
N THR A 265 -7.59 -25.71 1.18
CA THR A 265 -8.88 -25.15 1.63
C THR A 265 -8.94 -23.63 1.38
N ALA A 266 -7.86 -22.91 1.72
CA ALA A 266 -7.79 -21.47 1.47
C ALA A 266 -7.80 -21.14 -0.04
N ARG A 267 -7.09 -21.93 -0.85
CA ARG A 267 -7.07 -21.77 -2.32
C ARG A 267 -8.44 -21.99 -2.93
N ALA A 268 -9.14 -23.06 -2.55
CA ALA A 268 -10.50 -23.34 -3.02
C ALA A 268 -11.48 -22.21 -2.63
N PHE A 269 -11.38 -21.73 -1.39
CA PHE A 269 -12.19 -20.59 -0.93
C PHE A 269 -11.91 -19.32 -1.74
N ALA A 270 -10.64 -18.99 -1.98
CA ALA A 270 -10.24 -17.82 -2.76
C ALA A 270 -10.71 -17.91 -4.22
N GLN A 271 -10.63 -19.09 -4.85
CA GLN A 271 -11.17 -19.33 -6.19
C GLN A 271 -12.68 -19.13 -6.26
N GLN A 272 -13.41 -19.68 -5.28
CA GLN A 272 -14.86 -19.48 -5.19
C GLN A 272 -15.19 -17.99 -5.02
N TRP A 273 -14.54 -17.31 -4.08
CA TRP A 273 -14.78 -15.89 -3.82
C TRP A 273 -14.46 -15.03 -5.05
N LEU A 274 -13.38 -15.30 -5.78
CA LEU A 274 -13.11 -14.65 -7.06
C LEU A 274 -14.24 -14.79 -8.07
N GLY A 275 -14.86 -15.98 -8.14
CA GLY A 275 -16.02 -16.21 -9.01
C GLY A 275 -17.26 -15.38 -8.66
N GLU A 276 -17.37 -14.95 -7.40
CA GLU A 276 -18.47 -14.12 -6.89
C GLU A 276 -18.24 -12.61 -7.02
N LEU A 277 -16.98 -12.15 -7.18
CA LEU A 277 -16.59 -10.74 -7.26
C LEU A 277 -16.82 -10.08 -8.64
N LYS A 278 -17.50 -10.79 -9.55
CA LYS A 278 -17.79 -10.32 -10.91
C LYS A 278 -18.60 -9.02 -10.92
#